data_AF-A0A316U1V0-F1
#
_entry.id   AF-A0A316U1V0-F1
#
_cell.length_a   1.000
_cell.length_b   1.000
_cell.length_c   1.000
_cell.angle_alpha   90.00
_cell.angle_beta   90.00
_cell.angle_gamma   90.00
#
_symmetry.space_group_name_H-M   'P 1'
#
loop_
_entity.id
_entity.type
_entity.pdbx_description
1 polymer ?
#
loop_
_entity_poly.entity_id
_entity_poly.type
_entity_poly.pdbx_seq_one_letter_code
_entity_poly.pdbx_strand_id
1 'polypeptide(L)'
;PDLVQLTSSNWSSSISQGSWLIEFYSPYCTPCKAFLPLWAELVKNKATLASDDPAAPFRLAQVNCHAQGDLCVQEGVPHFPRLSLYKDGKMAQSEYQGNREYTELAAWIDEEVKDYRQSKGSTGAA
;
A
#
# COMPACT_ATOMS: atom_id res chain seq x y z
N PRO A 1 1.91 -2.97 14.78
CA PRO A 1 2.47 -3.92 13.80
C PRO A 1 3.62 -3.22 13.07
N ASP A 2 4.63 -3.97 12.66
CA ASP A 2 5.79 -3.40 11.98
C ASP A 2 5.42 -2.96 10.55
N LEU A 3 6.11 -1.94 10.04
CA LEU A 3 5.94 -1.45 8.68
C LEU A 3 6.57 -2.46 7.71
N VAL A 4 5.73 -3.19 6.97
CA VAL A 4 6.19 -4.19 6.00
C VAL A 4 7.04 -3.52 4.93
N GLN A 5 8.28 -3.99 4.74
CA GLN A 5 9.18 -3.50 3.70
C GLN A 5 9.20 -4.45 2.50
N LEU A 6 8.92 -3.92 1.32
CA LEU A 6 9.12 -4.60 0.06
C LEU A 6 10.45 -4.17 -0.56
N THR A 7 11.10 -5.15 -1.15
CA THR A 7 12.42 -5.05 -1.77
C THR A 7 12.41 -5.83 -3.06
N SER A 8 13.44 -5.65 -3.88
CA SER A 8 13.58 -6.36 -5.15
C SER A 8 13.53 -7.88 -5.00
N SER A 9 13.93 -8.43 -3.85
CA SER A 9 13.95 -9.88 -3.61
C SER A 9 12.59 -10.49 -3.28
N ASN A 10 11.64 -9.70 -2.76
CA ASN A 10 10.32 -10.20 -2.36
C ASN A 10 9.15 -9.56 -3.12
N TRP A 11 9.40 -8.50 -3.90
CA TRP A 11 8.39 -7.72 -4.62
C TRP A 11 7.37 -8.60 -5.35
N SER A 12 7.80 -9.32 -6.38
CA SER A 12 6.92 -10.11 -7.24
C SER A 12 6.14 -11.16 -6.47
N SER A 13 6.79 -11.87 -5.52
CA SER A 13 6.10 -12.86 -4.70
C SER A 13 5.04 -12.23 -3.79
N SER A 14 5.34 -11.08 -3.19
CA SER A 14 4.44 -10.41 -2.26
C SER A 14 3.21 -9.86 -2.96
N ILE A 15 3.40 -9.07 -4.03
CA ILE A 15 2.28 -8.38 -4.68
C ILE A 15 1.43 -9.28 -5.58
N SER A 16 1.91 -10.49 -5.91
CA SER A 16 1.22 -11.43 -6.83
C SER A 16 -0.19 -11.82 -6.40
N GLN A 17 -0.50 -11.71 -5.11
CA GLN A 17 -1.80 -12.05 -4.53
C GLN A 17 -2.27 -10.95 -3.59
N GLY A 18 -3.58 -10.71 -3.59
CA GLY A 18 -4.17 -9.71 -2.72
C GLY A 18 -4.17 -8.32 -3.31
N SER A 19 -4.62 -7.37 -2.50
CA SER A 19 -4.52 -5.94 -2.76
C SER A 19 -3.46 -5.32 -1.85
N TRP A 20 -2.64 -4.43 -2.41
CA TRP A 20 -1.52 -3.81 -1.71
C TRP A 20 -1.51 -2.31 -1.94
N LEU A 21 -1.61 -1.53 -0.86
CA LEU A 21 -1.29 -0.12 -0.89
C LEU A 21 0.17 0.06 -0.45
N ILE A 22 0.99 0.60 -1.35
CA ILE A 22 2.43 0.68 -1.18
C ILE A 22 2.87 2.14 -1.14
N GLU A 23 3.51 2.55 -0.05
CA GLU A 23 4.21 3.83 0.03
C GLU A 23 5.65 3.68 -0.49
N PHE A 24 5.95 4.35 -1.59
CA PHE A 24 7.31 4.57 -2.05
C PHE A 24 7.86 5.84 -1.40
N TYR A 25 8.96 5.68 -0.66
CA TYR A 25 9.54 6.74 0.14
C TYR A 25 11.06 6.78 0.05
N SER A 26 11.65 7.84 0.58
CA SER A 26 13.09 7.93 0.86
C SER A 26 13.32 8.49 2.26
N PRO A 27 14.26 7.94 3.07
CA PRO A 27 14.53 8.43 4.42
C PRO A 27 15.11 9.86 4.44
N TYR A 28 15.65 10.33 3.31
CA TYR A 28 16.20 11.69 3.17
C TYR A 28 15.16 12.71 2.67
N CYS A 29 13.94 12.26 2.35
CA CYS A 29 12.87 13.13 1.88
C CYS A 29 12.12 13.75 3.05
N THR A 30 12.15 15.08 3.17
CA THR A 30 11.43 15.80 4.24
C THR A 30 9.92 15.58 4.20
N PRO A 31 9.22 15.67 3.04
CA PRO A 31 7.82 15.26 2.94
C PRO A 31 7.54 13.82 3.41
N CYS A 32 8.40 12.84 3.09
CA CYS A 32 8.24 11.47 3.59
C CYS A 32 8.32 11.39 5.11
N LYS A 33 9.31 12.08 5.71
CA LYS A 33 9.46 12.12 7.18
C LYS A 33 8.24 12.74 7.86
N ALA A 34 7.62 13.75 7.24
CA ALA A 34 6.39 14.35 7.73
C ALA A 34 5.16 13.42 7.61
N PHE A 35 5.12 12.59 6.56
CA PHE A 35 4.02 11.65 6.31
C PHE A 35 4.11 10.35 7.13
N LEU A 36 5.31 9.95 7.53
CA LEU A 36 5.57 8.69 8.24
C LEU A 36 4.68 8.44 9.47
N PRO A 37 4.42 9.41 10.38
CA PRO A 37 3.55 9.19 11.53
C PRO A 37 2.13 8.77 11.14
N LEU A 38 1.56 9.44 10.13
CA LEU A 38 0.22 9.14 9.62
C LEU A 38 0.18 7.77 8.95
N TRP A 39 1.20 7.44 8.14
CA TRP A 39 1.31 6.12 7.53
C TRP A 39 1.39 5.01 8.58
N ALA A 40 2.20 5.19 9.63
CA ALA A 40 2.31 4.22 10.72
C ALA A 40 0.98 4.03 11.48
N GLU A 41 0.22 5.11 11.67
CA GLU A 41 -1.11 5.05 12.26
C GLU A 41 -2.09 4.26 11.38
N LEU A 42 -2.09 4.50 10.06
CA LEU A 42 -2.88 3.73 9.11
C LEU A 42 -2.53 2.24 9.13
N VAL A 43 -1.24 1.89 9.06
CA VAL A 43 -0.79 0.49 9.11
C VAL A 43 -1.25 -0.18 10.40
N LYS A 44 -1.20 0.53 11.53
CA LYS A 44 -1.68 0.02 12.81
C LYS A 44 -3.19 -0.22 12.81
N ASN A 45 -3.98 0.74 12.34
CA ASN A 45 -5.44 0.70 12.42
C ASN A 45 -6.07 -0.19 11.33
N LYS A 46 -5.35 -0.46 10.25
CA LYS A 46 -5.78 -1.32 9.13
C LYS A 46 -5.13 -2.72 9.18
N ALA A 47 -4.52 -3.11 10.29
CA ALA A 47 -3.73 -4.33 10.42
C ALA A 47 -4.52 -5.62 10.17
N THR A 48 -5.82 -5.62 10.49
CA THR A 48 -6.68 -6.81 10.38
C THR A 48 -7.11 -7.09 8.94
N LEU A 49 -7.05 -6.11 8.04
CA LEU A 49 -7.51 -6.25 6.66
C LEU A 49 -6.84 -7.39 5.88
N ALA A 50 -5.62 -7.76 6.29
CA ALA A 50 -4.87 -8.86 5.70
C ALA A 50 -5.41 -10.24 6.09
N SER A 51 -6.15 -10.35 7.19
CA SER A 51 -6.67 -11.60 7.76
C SER A 51 -8.20 -11.66 7.85
N ASP A 52 -8.88 -10.50 7.83
CA ASP A 52 -10.35 -10.42 7.93
C ASP A 52 -11.02 -11.22 6.81
N ASP A 53 -10.44 -11.21 5.61
CA ASP A 53 -10.88 -12.01 4.48
C ASP A 53 -9.68 -12.68 3.81
N PRO A 54 -9.37 -13.94 4.17
CA PRO A 54 -8.23 -14.65 3.59
C PRO A 54 -8.34 -14.90 2.08
N ALA A 55 -9.54 -14.86 1.50
CA ALA A 55 -9.75 -14.99 0.06
C ALA A 55 -9.48 -13.68 -0.69
N ALA A 56 -9.53 -12.55 0.01
CA ALA A 56 -9.29 -11.22 -0.54
C ALA A 56 -8.51 -10.33 0.45
N PRO A 57 -7.25 -10.67 0.76
CA PRO A 57 -6.45 -9.92 1.74
C PRO A 57 -6.07 -8.54 1.19
N PHE A 58 -6.08 -7.52 2.05
CA PHE A 58 -5.55 -6.19 1.75
C PHE A 58 -4.40 -5.85 2.71
N ARG A 59 -3.30 -5.32 2.17
CA ARG A 59 -2.06 -5.06 2.92
C ARG A 59 -1.53 -3.66 2.64
N LEU A 60 -0.89 -3.08 3.66
CA LEU A 60 -0.13 -1.84 3.53
C LEU A 60 1.37 -2.18 3.66
N ALA A 61 2.20 -1.60 2.80
CA ALA A 61 3.64 -1.81 2.81
C ALA A 61 4.40 -0.57 2.35
N GLN A 62 5.72 -0.57 2.53
CA GLN A 62 6.59 0.50 2.06
C GLN A 62 7.72 -0.05 1.19
N VAL A 63 8.24 0.80 0.31
CA VAL A 63 9.49 0.57 -0.42
C VAL A 63 10.40 1.76 -0.18
N ASN A 64 11.58 1.49 0.38
CA ASN A 64 12.64 2.48 0.51
C ASN A 64 13.38 2.63 -0.83
N CYS A 65 13.03 3.67 -1.60
CA CYS A 65 13.62 3.93 -2.91
C CYS A 65 15.07 4.41 -2.86
N HIS A 66 15.59 4.82 -1.70
CA HIS A 66 17.03 5.03 -1.56
C HIS A 66 17.80 3.71 -1.60
N ALA A 67 17.25 2.65 -0.98
CA ALA A 67 17.86 1.32 -0.95
C ALA A 67 17.44 0.44 -2.15
N GLN A 68 16.29 0.72 -2.75
CA GLN A 68 15.65 -0.07 -3.82
C GLN A 68 15.44 0.79 -5.08
N GLY A 69 16.48 1.51 -5.51
CA GLY A 69 16.40 2.47 -6.62
C GLY A 69 15.87 1.85 -7.91
N ASP A 70 16.42 0.72 -8.34
CA ASP A 70 16.02 0.02 -9.56
C ASP A 70 14.54 -0.39 -9.55
N LEU A 71 14.07 -0.90 -8.40
CA LEU A 71 12.65 -1.24 -8.22
C LEU A 71 11.77 0.00 -8.37
N CYS A 72 12.13 1.13 -7.75
CA CYS A 72 11.32 2.35 -7.87
C CYS A 72 11.35 2.96 -9.27
N VAL A 73 12.44 2.79 -10.02
CA VAL A 73 12.50 3.16 -11.44
C VAL A 73 11.57 2.26 -12.26
N GLN A 74 11.62 0.94 -12.04
CA GLN A 74 10.76 -0.03 -12.72
C GLN A 74 9.27 0.25 -12.48
N GLU A 75 8.91 0.54 -11.23
CA GLU A 75 7.54 0.85 -10.83
C GLU A 75 7.13 2.31 -11.16
N GLY A 76 8.01 3.07 -11.85
CA GLY A 76 7.68 4.39 -12.38
C GLY A 76 7.39 5.42 -11.31
N VAL A 77 8.26 5.54 -10.29
CA VAL A 77 8.09 6.45 -9.15
C VAL A 77 8.91 7.74 -9.34
N PRO A 78 8.30 8.85 -9.82
CA PRO A 78 9.03 10.09 -10.12
C PRO A 78 9.27 11.00 -8.91
N HIS A 79 8.54 10.83 -7.81
CA HIS A 79 8.64 11.67 -6.62
C HIS A 79 8.14 10.94 -5.38
N PHE A 80 8.42 11.51 -4.20
CA PHE A 80 8.09 10.90 -2.91
C PHE A 80 7.39 11.89 -1.95
N PRO A 81 6.59 11.40 -1.00
CA PRO A 81 6.06 10.04 -0.96
C PRO A 81 5.07 9.82 -2.10
N ARG A 82 4.97 8.57 -2.58
CA ARG A 82 3.97 8.16 -3.58
C ARG A 82 3.25 6.92 -3.07
N LEU A 83 1.92 6.93 -3.13
CA LEU A 83 1.09 5.80 -2.73
C LEU A 83 0.53 5.14 -4.00
N SER A 84 0.89 3.88 -4.24
CA SER A 84 0.41 3.14 -5.41
C SER A 84 -0.36 1.90 -4.97
N LEU A 85 -1.45 1.60 -5.67
CA LEU A 85 -2.31 0.46 -5.41
C LEU A 85 -2.04 -0.65 -6.42
N TYR A 86 -1.84 -1.85 -5.92
CA TYR A 86 -1.66 -3.07 -6.72
C TYR A 86 -2.76 -4.07 -6.37
N LYS A 87 -3.28 -4.77 -7.37
CA LYS A 87 -4.27 -5.85 -7.23
C LYS A 87 -3.77 -7.04 -8.06
N ASP A 88 -3.57 -8.18 -7.41
CA ASP A 88 -3.12 -9.43 -8.05
C ASP A 88 -1.88 -9.26 -8.97
N GLY A 89 -0.85 -8.61 -8.44
CA GLY A 89 0.42 -8.37 -9.13
C GLY A 89 0.38 -7.28 -10.20
N LYS A 90 -0.77 -6.61 -10.40
CA LYS A 90 -0.94 -5.56 -11.39
C LYS A 90 -1.15 -4.22 -10.71
N MET A 91 -0.51 -3.17 -11.24
CA MET A 91 -0.75 -1.80 -10.80
C MET A 91 -2.17 -1.38 -11.18
N ALA A 92 -3.01 -1.16 -10.17
CA ALA A 92 -4.39 -0.71 -10.35
C ALA A 92 -4.47 0.83 -10.34
N GLN A 93 -3.65 1.47 -9.50
CA GLN A 93 -3.52 2.92 -9.47
C GLN A 93 -2.07 3.30 -9.19
N SER A 94 -1.45 4.02 -10.13
CA SER A 94 -0.04 4.40 -10.02
C SER A 94 0.19 5.47 -8.94
N GLU A 95 -0.82 6.28 -8.63
CA GLU A 95 -0.77 7.26 -7.55
C GLU A 95 -2.15 7.60 -6.99
N TYR A 96 -2.25 7.56 -5.67
CA TYR A 96 -3.34 8.19 -4.93
C TYR A 96 -3.27 9.72 -5.06
N GLN A 97 -4.30 10.31 -5.66
CA GLN A 97 -4.44 11.74 -5.93
C GLN A 97 -5.30 12.48 -4.89
N GLY A 98 -5.86 11.77 -3.90
CA GLY A 98 -6.71 12.36 -2.89
C GLY A 98 -5.94 13.03 -1.75
N ASN A 99 -6.70 13.55 -0.78
CA ASN A 99 -6.12 14.19 0.39
C ASN A 99 -5.40 13.16 1.27
N ARG A 100 -4.18 13.48 1.69
CA ARG A 100 -3.32 12.60 2.50
C ARG A 100 -3.51 12.81 4.01
N GLU A 101 -4.63 13.40 4.42
CA GLU A 101 -5.09 13.42 5.80
C GLU A 101 -5.64 12.04 6.22
N TYR A 102 -5.53 11.72 7.50
CA TYR A 102 -5.80 10.38 8.02
C TYR A 102 -7.22 9.90 7.65
N THR A 103 -8.25 10.72 7.93
CA THR A 103 -9.65 10.35 7.72
C THR A 103 -9.96 10.02 6.27
N GLU A 104 -9.47 10.86 5.35
CA GLU A 104 -9.72 10.70 3.90
C GLU A 104 -8.99 9.48 3.34
N LEU A 105 -7.73 9.30 3.72
CA LEU A 105 -6.94 8.16 3.25
C LEU A 105 -7.44 6.84 3.86
N ALA A 106 -7.87 6.84 5.13
CA ALA A 106 -8.48 5.68 5.77
C ALA A 106 -9.80 5.28 5.10
N ALA A 107 -10.66 6.24 4.78
CA ALA A 107 -11.93 6.00 4.09
C ALA A 107 -11.71 5.48 2.67
N TRP A 108 -10.74 6.05 1.94
CA TRP A 108 -10.39 5.55 0.61
C TRP A 108 -9.86 4.12 0.65
N ILE A 109 -9.02 3.77 1.65
CA ILE A 109 -8.58 2.39 1.86
C ILE A 109 -9.79 1.46 2.05
N ASP A 110 -10.78 1.87 2.84
CA ASP A 110 -11.96 1.04 3.10
C ASP A 110 -12.79 0.77 1.83
N GLU A 111 -12.95 1.77 0.97
CA GLU A 111 -13.60 1.56 -0.34
C GLU A 111 -12.78 0.66 -1.26
N GLU A 112 -11.44 0.82 -1.33
CA GLU A 112 -10.60 -0.07 -2.15
C GLU A 112 -10.62 -1.53 -1.66
N VAL A 113 -10.70 -1.74 -0.34
CA VAL A 113 -10.88 -3.06 0.27
C VAL A 113 -12.20 -3.67 -0.17
N LYS A 114 -13.29 -2.91 -0.07
CA LYS A 114 -14.64 -3.35 -0.44
C LYS A 114 -14.72 -3.67 -1.94
N ASP A 115 -14.19 -2.80 -2.79
CA ASP A 115 -14.14 -3.00 -4.24
C ASP A 115 -13.33 -4.26 -4.60
N TYR A 116 -12.18 -4.46 -3.97
CA TYR A 116 -11.38 -5.66 -4.18
C TYR A 116 -12.11 -6.92 -3.73
N ARG A 117 -12.72 -6.93 -2.54
CA ARG A 117 -13.50 -8.08 -2.03
C ARG A 117 -14.68 -8.43 -2.92
N GLN A 118 -15.42 -7.43 -3.39
CA GLN A 118 -16.51 -7.62 -4.35
C GLN A 118 -16.00 -8.22 -5.68
N SER A 119 -14.85 -7.75 -6.19
CA SER A 119 -14.26 -8.31 -7.41
C SER A 119 -13.86 -9.78 -7.28
N LYS A 120 -13.63 -10.26 -6.04
CA LYS A 120 -13.34 -11.65 -5.72
C LYS A 120 -14.59 -12.49 -5.41
N GLY A 121 -15.78 -11.90 -5.51
CA GLY A 121 -17.03 -12.57 -5.13
C GLY A 121 -17.14 -12.84 -3.63
N SER A 122 -16.33 -12.17 -2.82
CA SER A 122 -16.43 -12.23 -1.36
C SER A 122 -17.51 -11.27 -0.89
N THR A 123 -18.45 -11.75 -0.08
CA THR A 123 -19.54 -10.96 0.50
C THR A 123 -19.11 -10.08 1.68
N GLY A 124 -17.80 -9.93 1.91
CA GLY A 124 -17.28 -9.36 3.15
C GLY A 124 -17.41 -10.38 4.28
N ALA A 125 -16.37 -10.50 5.09
CA ALA A 125 -16.40 -11.36 6.26
C ALA A 125 -17.54 -10.96 7.21
N ALA A 126 -18.18 -11.98 7.79
CA ALA A 126 -19.11 -11.89 8.91
C ALA A 126 -18.44 -11.35 10.17
#